data_AF-A0A9J6AZ33-F1
#
_entry.id   AF-A0A9J6AZ33-F1
#
_cell.length_a   1.000
_cell.length_b   1.000
_cell.length_c   1.000
_cell.angle_alpha   90.00
_cell.angle_beta   90.00
_cell.angle_gamma   90.00
#
_symmetry.space_group_name_H-M   'P 1'
#
loop_
_entity.id
_entity.type
_entity.pdbx_description
1 polymer ?
#
loop_
_entity_poly.entity_id
_entity_poly.type
_entity_poly.pdbx_seq_one_letter_code
_entity_poly.pdbx_strand_id
1 'polypeptide(L)'
;MVKCFVTEFSKNKTNIIGVMLDDSVASSDASSIWLYIVPHGIRSLMNYIKQKYENPLIIITKNGMDDSYLHRDKILSVLQEWINYHNDYLTYLLAAIKEDGCNVEGYFVWSLMDYW
;
A
#
# COMPACT_ATOMS: atom_id res chain seq x y z
N MET A 1 -6.20 21.96 -2.15
CA MET A 1 -7.06 20.84 -2.57
C MET A 1 -6.46 19.56 -2.00
N VAL A 2 -7.20 18.84 -1.15
CA VAL A 2 -6.78 17.54 -0.59
C VAL A 2 -6.98 16.48 -1.67
N LYS A 3 -5.96 15.66 -1.97
CA LYS A 3 -6.12 14.54 -2.91
C LYS A 3 -6.14 13.22 -2.14
N CYS A 4 -7.24 12.48 -2.32
CA CYS A 4 -7.44 11.15 -1.75
C CYS A 4 -6.86 10.10 -2.68
N PHE A 5 -6.01 9.22 -2.15
CA PHE A 5 -5.42 8.12 -2.93
C PHE A 5 -5.84 6.77 -2.35
N VAL A 6 -6.08 5.84 -3.27
CA VAL A 6 -6.31 4.42 -3.01
C VAL A 6 -5.05 3.72 -3.50
N THR A 7 -4.32 3.04 -2.61
CA THR A 7 -3.08 2.38 -2.98
C THR A 7 -3.38 0.92 -3.35
N GLU A 8 -3.72 0.71 -4.61
CA GLU A 8 -3.94 -0.61 -5.20
C GLU A 8 -2.81 -0.92 -6.19
N PHE A 9 -2.16 -2.07 -6.02
CA PHE A 9 -1.07 -2.53 -6.87
C PHE A 9 -1.59 -3.68 -7.72
N SER A 10 -1.83 -3.46 -9.01
CA SER A 10 -2.38 -4.43 -9.96
C SER A 10 -1.39 -4.72 -11.10
N LYS A 11 -1.28 -5.99 -11.52
CA LYS A 11 -0.44 -6.48 -12.64
C LYS A 11 -0.73 -5.84 -14.01
N ASN A 12 -1.80 -5.06 -14.14
CA ASN A 12 -2.14 -4.48 -15.43
C ASN A 12 -1.24 -3.27 -15.71
N LYS A 13 -0.40 -3.36 -16.76
CA LYS A 13 0.52 -2.32 -17.27
C LYS A 13 -0.16 -0.99 -17.66
N THR A 14 -1.47 -0.89 -17.48
CA THR A 14 -2.29 0.31 -17.70
C THR A 14 -2.44 1.17 -16.44
N ASN A 15 -2.14 0.66 -15.25
CA ASN A 15 -2.12 1.46 -14.03
C ASN A 15 -0.75 2.11 -13.83
N ILE A 16 -0.74 3.43 -13.57
CA ILE A 16 0.48 4.25 -13.35
C ILE A 16 1.45 3.59 -12.36
N ILE A 17 0.92 2.83 -11.40
CA ILE A 17 1.68 2.16 -10.34
C ILE A 17 2.31 0.84 -10.82
N GLY A 18 1.62 0.05 -11.64
CA GLY A 18 2.17 -1.16 -12.28
C GLY A 18 3.20 -0.86 -13.38
N VAL A 19 3.26 0.39 -13.85
CA VAL A 19 4.32 0.88 -14.75
C VAL A 19 5.57 1.34 -13.97
N MET A 20 5.43 1.69 -12.69
CA MET A 20 6.55 2.14 -11.83
C MET A 20 7.23 1.03 -11.05
N LEU A 21 6.60 -0.14 -10.98
CA LEU A 21 7.10 -1.29 -10.26
C LEU A 21 7.41 -2.38 -11.27
N ASP A 22 8.65 -2.86 -11.26
CA ASP A 22 9.01 -4.09 -11.97
C ASP A 22 8.30 -5.25 -11.27
N ASP A 23 7.61 -6.10 -12.04
CA ASP A 23 6.85 -7.26 -11.52
C ASP A 23 7.74 -8.24 -10.73
N SER A 24 9.07 -8.08 -10.81
CA SER A 24 10.10 -8.84 -10.09
C SER A 24 10.26 -8.48 -8.60
N VAL A 25 9.68 -7.36 -8.13
CA VAL A 25 9.91 -6.81 -6.77
C VAL A 25 8.73 -7.04 -5.81
N ALA A 26 7.68 -7.75 -6.23
CA ALA A 26 6.56 -8.10 -5.34
C ALA A 26 7.03 -9.10 -4.26
N SER A 27 6.74 -8.80 -2.98
CA SER A 27 7.19 -9.65 -1.87
C SER A 27 6.33 -10.90 -1.68
N SER A 28 5.06 -10.84 -2.09
CA SER A 28 4.09 -11.93 -1.97
C SER A 28 2.80 -11.62 -2.75
N ASP A 29 2.14 -12.68 -3.20
CA ASP A 29 0.79 -12.62 -3.77
C ASP A 29 -0.24 -12.58 -2.63
N ALA A 30 -1.22 -11.68 -2.75
CA ALA A 30 -2.39 -11.68 -1.87
C ALA A 30 -3.43 -12.71 -2.38
N SER A 31 -4.47 -13.00 -1.59
CA SER A 31 -5.53 -13.94 -2.03
C SER A 31 -6.27 -13.46 -3.28
N SER A 32 -6.34 -12.14 -3.44
CA SER A 32 -6.96 -11.48 -4.57
C SER A 32 -5.97 -11.34 -5.72
N ILE A 33 -6.38 -11.79 -6.91
CA ILE A 33 -5.58 -11.78 -8.16
C ILE A 33 -5.02 -10.40 -8.51
N TRP A 34 -5.70 -9.35 -8.04
CA TRP A 34 -5.41 -7.96 -8.33
C TRP A 34 -4.60 -7.24 -7.25
N LEU A 35 -4.32 -7.87 -6.09
CA LEU A 35 -3.57 -7.29 -4.98
C LEU A 35 -2.16 -7.89 -4.90
N TYR A 36 -1.16 -7.02 -5.01
CA TYR A 36 0.24 -7.35 -4.78
C TYR A 36 0.77 -6.60 -3.57
N ILE A 37 1.53 -7.30 -2.73
CA ILE A 37 2.15 -6.72 -1.54
C ILE A 37 3.50 -6.14 -1.97
N VAL A 38 3.58 -4.81 -1.98
CA VAL A 38 4.76 -4.05 -2.40
C VAL A 38 4.97 -2.85 -1.47
N PRO A 39 5.50 -3.07 -0.25
CA PRO A 39 5.59 -2.01 0.76
C PRO A 39 6.42 -0.81 0.30
N HIS A 40 7.54 -1.04 -0.38
CA HIS A 40 8.39 0.03 -0.93
C HIS A 40 7.68 0.82 -2.05
N GLY A 41 6.68 0.24 -2.71
CA GLY A 41 5.92 0.87 -3.77
C GLY A 41 5.12 2.09 -3.30
N ILE A 42 4.72 2.13 -2.02
CA ILE A 42 4.03 3.30 -1.46
C ILE A 42 4.95 4.54 -1.45
N ARG A 43 6.23 4.37 -1.14
CA ARG A 43 7.23 5.45 -1.16
C ARG A 43 7.45 5.95 -2.58
N SER A 44 7.59 5.04 -3.54
CA SER A 44 7.72 5.39 -4.96
C SER A 44 6.49 6.16 -5.47
N LEU A 45 5.28 5.73 -5.08
CA LEU A 45 4.04 6.40 -5.45
C LEU A 45 3.94 7.81 -4.87
N MET A 46 4.27 8.00 -3.59
CA MET A 46 4.26 9.33 -2.97
C MET A 46 5.24 10.28 -3.65
N ASN A 47 6.44 9.80 -3.97
CA ASN A 47 7.43 10.57 -4.73
C ASN A 47 6.94 10.94 -6.13
N TYR A 48 6.29 10.02 -6.83
CA TYR A 48 5.70 10.30 -8.12
C TYR A 48 4.62 11.38 -8.04
N ILE A 49 3.70 11.25 -7.07
CA ILE A 49 2.62 12.23 -6.87
C ILE A 49 3.21 13.60 -6.57
N LYS A 50 4.22 13.65 -5.69
CA LYS A 50 4.94 14.87 -5.35
C LYS A 50 5.54 15.52 -6.60
N GLN A 51 6.27 14.77 -7.42
CA GLN A 51 6.94 15.30 -8.62
C GLN A 51 5.95 15.74 -9.70
N LYS A 52 4.89 14.96 -9.92
CA LYS A 52 3.93 15.22 -11.00
C LYS A 52 2.88 16.26 -10.66
N TYR A 53 2.52 16.39 -9.38
CA TYR A 53 1.39 17.22 -8.94
C TYR A 53 1.78 18.29 -7.92
N GLU A 54 3.05 18.71 -7.91
CA GLU A 54 3.55 19.84 -7.10
C GLU A 54 3.39 19.64 -5.58
N ASN A 55 3.73 18.46 -5.08
CA ASN A 55 3.67 18.08 -3.66
C ASN A 55 2.34 18.47 -2.96
N PRO A 56 1.19 17.98 -3.48
CA PRO A 56 -0.10 18.33 -2.90
C PRO A 56 -0.25 17.68 -1.53
N LEU A 57 -1.21 18.15 -0.74
CA LEU A 57 -1.63 17.45 0.47
C LEU A 57 -2.29 16.10 0.13
N ILE A 58 -1.75 15.01 0.68
CA ILE A 58 -2.14 13.62 0.43
C ILE A 58 -2.81 13.02 1.68
N ILE A 59 -3.96 12.40 1.47
CA ILE A 59 -4.59 11.49 2.42
C ILE A 59 -4.76 10.13 1.76
N ILE A 60 -4.19 9.09 2.36
CA ILE A 60 -4.35 7.71 1.90
C ILE A 60 -5.63 7.16 2.50
N THR A 61 -6.61 6.87 1.67
CA THR A 61 -7.97 6.53 2.10
C THR A 61 -8.21 5.04 2.28
N LYS A 62 -7.43 4.19 1.63
CA LYS A 62 -7.52 2.73 1.72
C LYS A 62 -6.16 2.10 1.45
N ASN A 63 -5.72 1.24 2.37
CA ASN A 63 -4.62 0.30 2.17
C ASN A 63 -4.82 -0.92 3.07
N GLY A 64 -4.73 -2.13 2.52
CA GLY A 64 -5.04 -3.37 3.23
C GLY A 64 -4.57 -4.60 2.48
N MET A 65 -4.55 -5.72 3.19
CA MET A 65 -4.24 -7.05 2.69
C MET A 65 -5.44 -7.96 2.92
N ASP A 66 -5.67 -8.91 2.01
CA ASP A 66 -6.64 -9.97 2.22
C ASP A 66 -5.96 -11.25 2.72
N ASP A 67 -6.68 -12.01 3.54
CA ASP A 67 -6.14 -13.20 4.17
C ASP A 67 -5.94 -14.33 3.16
N SER A 68 -4.80 -15.03 3.27
CA SER A 68 -4.59 -16.26 2.51
C SER A 68 -5.54 -17.36 3.00
N TYR A 69 -6.33 -17.94 2.08
CA TYR A 69 -7.25 -19.04 2.40
C TYR A 69 -6.57 -20.26 3.04
N LEU A 70 -5.25 -20.37 2.93
CA LEU A 70 -4.43 -21.47 3.41
C LEU A 70 -4.23 -21.48 4.94
N HIS A 71 -4.45 -20.36 5.63
CA HIS A 71 -4.09 -20.18 7.04
C HIS A 71 -5.28 -19.95 7.98
N ARG A 72 -6.52 -20.18 7.54
CA ARG A 72 -7.72 -19.91 8.35
C ARG A 72 -7.77 -20.62 9.71
N ASP A 73 -7.07 -21.74 9.84
CA ASP A 73 -7.04 -22.49 11.11
C ASP A 73 -6.03 -21.89 12.13
N LYS A 74 -5.25 -20.88 11.75
CA LYS A 74 -4.21 -20.24 12.58
C LYS A 74 -4.41 -18.72 12.65
N ILE A 75 -5.43 -18.28 13.39
CA ILE A 75 -5.73 -16.86 13.62
C ILE A 75 -4.49 -16.04 14.02
N LEU A 76 -3.62 -16.59 14.87
CA LEU A 76 -2.41 -15.89 15.31
C LEU A 76 -1.40 -15.61 14.18
N SER A 77 -1.27 -16.50 13.20
CA SER A 77 -0.36 -16.25 12.07
C SER A 77 -0.92 -15.19 11.13
N VAL A 78 -2.23 -15.22 10.88
CA VAL A 78 -2.92 -14.20 10.07
C VAL A 78 -2.77 -12.81 10.69
N LEU A 79 -3.00 -12.70 12.01
CA LEU A 79 -2.80 -11.43 12.73
C LEU A 79 -1.35 -10.93 12.62
N GLN A 80 -0.37 -11.83 12.70
CA GLN A 80 1.03 -11.45 12.57
C GLN A 80 1.38 -10.97 11.15
N GLU A 81 0.85 -11.63 10.12
CA GLU A 81 1.01 -11.20 8.72
C GLU A 81 0.40 -9.81 8.49
N TRP A 82 -0.80 -9.57 9.02
CA TRP A 82 -1.47 -8.27 8.94
C TRP A 82 -0.68 -7.15 9.66
N ILE A 83 -0.16 -7.44 10.86
CA ILE A 83 0.70 -6.52 11.60
C ILE A 83 1.97 -6.19 10.79
N ASN A 84 2.62 -7.20 10.22
CA ASN A 84 3.84 -7.03 9.43
C ASN A 84 3.56 -6.20 8.17
N TYR A 85 2.46 -6.50 7.46
CA TYR A 85 2.02 -5.74 6.29
C TYR A 85 1.93 -4.24 6.61
N HIS A 86 1.16 -3.86 7.63
CA HIS A 86 1.01 -2.45 7.97
C HIS A 86 2.30 -1.82 8.49
N ASN A 87 3.10 -2.55 9.27
CA ASN A 87 4.40 -2.05 9.72
C ASN A 87 5.33 -1.72 8.56
N ASP A 88 5.42 -2.59 7.55
CA ASP A 88 6.27 -2.37 6.38
C ASP A 88 5.80 -1.15 5.58
N TYR A 89 4.50 -1.08 5.27
CA TYR A 89 3.93 0.05 4.52
C TYR A 89 4.09 1.39 5.27
N LEU A 90 3.83 1.40 6.58
CA LEU A 90 4.00 2.60 7.41
C LEU A 90 5.47 3.01 7.53
N THR A 91 6.40 2.06 7.53
CA THR A 91 7.85 2.35 7.54
C THR A 91 8.27 3.07 6.26
N TYR A 92 7.86 2.56 5.09
CA TYR A 92 8.17 3.22 3.82
C TYR A 92 7.43 4.55 3.65
N LEU A 93 6.20 4.65 4.15
CA LEU A 93 5.44 5.90 4.15
C LEU A 93 6.11 6.96 5.04
N LEU A 94 6.57 6.57 6.23
CA LEU A 94 7.30 7.46 7.13
C LEU A 94 8.59 7.95 6.47
N ALA A 95 9.32 7.08 5.78
CA ALA A 95 10.50 7.47 5.01
C ALA A 95 10.14 8.46 3.88
N ALA A 96 9.03 8.25 3.18
CA ALA A 96 8.56 9.20 2.15
C ALA A 96 8.27 10.60 2.74
N ILE A 97 7.75 10.66 3.97
CA ILE A 97 7.47 11.93 4.66
C ILE A 97 8.77 12.57 5.17
N LYS A 98 9.60 11.80 5.89
CA LYS A 98 10.76 12.31 6.63
C LYS A 98 12.00 12.53 5.77
N GLU A 99 12.27 11.61 4.86
CA GLU A 99 13.46 11.63 4.00
C GLU A 99 13.16 12.33 2.67
N ASP A 100 12.00 12.04 2.07
CA ASP A 100 11.68 12.55 0.74
C ASP A 100 10.80 13.82 0.77
N GLY A 101 10.27 14.24 1.91
CA GLY A 101 9.47 15.46 2.06
C GLY A 101 8.12 15.43 1.34
N CYS A 102 7.50 14.25 1.21
CA CYS A 102 6.15 14.10 0.68
C CYS A 102 5.11 14.64 1.68
N ASN A 103 4.14 15.43 1.21
CA ASN A 103 3.12 16.03 2.07
C ASN A 103 1.93 15.08 2.34
N VAL A 104 2.16 14.07 3.19
CA VAL A 104 1.14 13.11 3.61
C VAL A 104 0.70 13.40 5.04
N GLU A 105 -0.61 13.58 5.26
CA GLU A 105 -1.15 13.90 6.59
C GLU A 105 -2.10 12.83 7.14
N GLY A 106 -2.49 11.84 6.34
CA GLY A 106 -3.42 10.81 6.80
C GLY A 106 -3.25 9.46 6.10
N TYR A 107 -3.50 8.40 6.86
CA TYR A 107 -3.49 7.02 6.39
C TYR A 107 -4.63 6.23 7.06
N PHE A 108 -5.54 5.72 6.24
CA PHE A 108 -6.67 4.92 6.67
C PHE A 108 -6.48 3.45 6.26
N VAL A 109 -6.41 2.60 7.28
CA VAL A 109 -6.30 1.14 7.12
C VAL A 109 -7.61 0.59 6.55
N TRP A 110 -7.48 -0.26 5.54
CA TRP A 110 -8.56 -1.11 5.04
C TRP A 110 -8.37 -2.51 5.61
N SER A 111 -9.22 -2.99 6.52
CA SER A 111 -10.42 -2.34 7.04
C SER A 111 -10.47 -2.38 8.56
N LEU A 112 -11.38 -1.58 9.14
CA LEU A 112 -11.58 -1.53 10.59
C LEU A 112 -12.01 -2.89 11.15
N MET A 113 -12.78 -3.66 10.38
CA MET A 113 -13.30 -4.97 10.74
C MET A 113 -13.68 -5.72 9.47
N ASP A 114 -13.55 -7.06 9.49
CA ASP A 114 -14.03 -7.91 8.42
C ASP A 114 -15.50 -7.59 8.07
N TYR A 115 -15.75 -7.43 6.78
CA TYR A 115 -17.09 -7.16 6.25
C TYR A 115 -17.34 -8.02 5.02
N TRP A 116 -18.62 -8.22 4.70
CA TRP A 116 -19.11 -9.11 3.65
C TRP A 116 -19.33 -8.37 2.33
#